data_AF-A0A6S7LJE2-F1
#
_entry.id   AF-A0A6S7LJE2-F1
#
_cell.length_a   1.000
_cell.length_b   1.000
_cell.length_c   1.000
_cell.angle_alpha   90.00
_cell.angle_beta   90.00
_cell.angle_gamma   90.00
#
_symmetry.space_group_name_H-M   'P 1'
#
loop_
_entity.id
_entity.type
_entity.pdbx_description
1 polymer ?
#
loop_
_entity_poly.entity_id
_entity_poly.type
_entity_poly.pdbx_seq_one_letter_code
_entity_poly.pdbx_strand_id
1 'polypeptide(L)'
;MSTMLKMLTLTIILMLTIASINAQNCSPRYYETIRKEGPPLPPNEVISSHSVEGVDIQIKCYHFCQKEPKCVGFNYRITTFKVENCQLTNVTKKRDTATSGDWALLRDIEA
;
A
#
# COMPACT_ATOMS: atom_id res chain seq x y z
N MET A 1 2.55 46.08 -17.88
CA MET A 1 2.00 44.79 -18.34
C MET A 1 2.81 43.55 -17.90
N SER A 2 3.93 43.69 -17.17
CA SER A 2 4.83 42.55 -16.85
C SER A 2 4.50 41.80 -15.55
N THR A 3 4.09 42.49 -14.48
CA THR A 3 3.91 41.89 -13.13
C THR A 3 2.57 41.19 -12.93
N MET A 4 1.48 41.75 -13.43
CA MET A 4 0.15 41.13 -13.36
C MET A 4 0.07 39.83 -14.16
N LEU A 5 0.69 39.79 -15.35
CA LEU A 5 0.75 38.57 -16.16
C LEU A 5 1.56 37.46 -15.48
N LYS A 6 2.66 37.81 -14.79
CA LYS A 6 3.50 36.89 -13.99
C LYS A 6 2.76 36.34 -12.77
N MET A 7 2.01 37.19 -12.06
CA MET A 7 1.17 36.76 -10.93
C MET A 7 0.09 35.77 -11.38
N LEU A 8 -0.58 36.06 -12.50
CA LEU A 8 -1.58 35.18 -13.08
C LEU A 8 -1.00 33.83 -13.53
N THR A 9 0.20 33.83 -14.14
CA THR A 9 0.85 32.57 -14.51
C THR A 9 1.24 31.75 -13.28
N LEU A 10 1.76 32.41 -12.24
CA LEU A 10 2.13 31.73 -10.99
C LEU A 10 0.91 31.10 -10.30
N THR A 11 -0.22 31.80 -10.24
CA THR A 11 -1.46 31.24 -9.65
C THR A 11 -2.00 30.08 -10.47
N ILE A 12 -1.95 30.14 -11.80
CA ILE A 12 -2.34 29.02 -12.66
C ILE A 12 -1.46 27.79 -12.41
N ILE A 13 -0.13 27.98 -12.35
CA ILE A 13 0.82 26.89 -12.07
C ILE A 13 0.55 26.27 -10.68
N LEU A 14 0.27 27.10 -9.67
CA LEU A 14 -0.04 26.63 -8.33
C LEU A 14 -1.34 25.81 -8.29
N MET A 15 -2.39 26.27 -8.98
CA MET A 15 -3.66 25.53 -9.06
C MET A 15 -3.50 24.19 -9.78
N LEU A 16 -2.74 24.15 -10.87
CA LEU A 16 -2.45 22.93 -11.61
C LEU A 16 -1.66 21.92 -10.77
N THR A 17 -0.63 22.38 -10.05
CA THR A 17 0.18 21.49 -9.20
C THR A 17 -0.63 20.88 -8.06
N ILE A 18 -1.46 21.67 -7.38
CA ILE A 18 -2.35 21.15 -6.32
C ILE A 18 -3.33 20.12 -6.90
N ALA A 19 -3.93 20.40 -8.07
CA ALA A 19 -4.82 19.45 -8.73
C ALA A 19 -4.11 18.14 -9.09
N SER A 20 -2.87 18.20 -9.59
CA SER A 20 -2.07 17.01 -9.93
C SER A 20 -1.73 16.17 -8.70
N ILE A 21 -1.33 16.79 -7.58
CA ILE A 21 -1.02 16.09 -6.32
C ILE A 21 -2.28 15.38 -5.79
N ASN A 22 -3.42 16.07 -5.81
CA ASN A 22 -4.69 15.48 -5.39
C ASN A 22 -5.11 14.31 -6.29
N ALA A 23 -4.92 14.42 -7.60
CA ALA A 23 -5.22 13.34 -8.54
C ALA A 23 -4.32 12.11 -8.32
N GLN A 24 -3.03 12.31 -8.05
CA GLN A 24 -2.09 11.21 -7.74
C GLN A 24 -2.49 10.47 -6.45
N ASN A 25 -2.95 11.19 -5.42
CA ASN A 25 -3.46 10.57 -4.19
C ASN A 25 -4.76 9.77 -4.40
N CYS A 26 -5.49 10.02 -5.49
CA CYS A 26 -6.71 9.32 -5.86
C CYS A 26 -6.48 8.19 -6.88
N SER A 27 -5.24 8.00 -7.36
CA SER A 27 -4.94 6.92 -8.30
C SER A 27 -5.01 5.57 -7.56
N PRO A 28 -5.76 4.58 -8.09
CA PRO A 28 -5.72 3.23 -7.55
C PRO A 28 -4.30 2.68 -7.62
N ARG A 29 -3.75 2.24 -6.49
CA ARG A 29 -2.50 1.46 -6.50
C ARG A 29 -2.83 0.04 -6.93
N TYR A 30 -2.12 -0.47 -7.93
CA TYR A 30 -2.29 -1.83 -8.40
C TYR A 30 -1.34 -2.75 -7.65
N TYR A 31 -1.84 -3.89 -7.19
CA TYR A 31 -1.02 -4.85 -6.46
C TYR A 31 -0.85 -6.12 -7.27
N GLU A 32 0.39 -6.62 -7.31
CA GLU A 32 0.71 -7.95 -7.81
C GLU A 32 0.94 -8.94 -6.67
N THR A 33 0.60 -10.21 -6.89
CA THR A 33 0.90 -11.27 -5.93
C THR A 33 2.35 -11.72 -6.09
N ILE A 34 3.19 -11.43 -5.10
CA ILE A 34 4.62 -11.78 -5.12
C ILE A 34 4.83 -13.21 -4.62
N ARG A 35 4.04 -13.63 -3.63
CA ARG A 35 4.12 -14.96 -3.00
C ARG A 35 2.74 -15.40 -2.54
N LYS A 36 2.43 -16.67 -2.76
CA LYS A 36 1.31 -17.39 -2.12
C LYS A 36 1.88 -18.45 -1.17
N GLU A 37 1.06 -18.89 -0.23
CA GLU A 37 1.33 -20.05 0.62
C GLU A 37 2.67 -20.00 1.38
N GLY A 38 3.05 -18.84 1.91
CA GLY A 38 4.26 -18.78 2.73
C GLY A 38 4.01 -18.24 4.13
N PRO A 39 5.07 -17.93 4.88
CA PRO A 39 4.97 -17.62 6.30
C PRO A 39 4.49 -16.18 6.52
N PRO A 40 4.17 -15.83 7.79
CA PRO A 40 4.18 -14.43 8.21
C PRO A 40 5.52 -13.77 7.87
N LEU A 41 5.50 -12.45 7.69
CA LEU A 41 6.70 -11.67 7.48
C LEU A 41 7.58 -11.69 8.74
N PRO A 42 8.92 -11.65 8.57
CA PRO A 42 9.84 -11.38 9.66
C PRO A 42 9.48 -10.07 10.38
N PRO A 43 9.64 -9.97 11.72
CA PRO A 43 9.27 -8.78 12.47
C PRO A 43 9.91 -7.47 11.98
N ASN A 44 11.14 -7.53 11.44
CA ASN A 44 11.85 -6.36 10.91
C ASN A 44 11.33 -5.88 9.55
N GLU A 45 10.44 -6.64 8.91
CA GLU A 45 9.80 -6.31 7.63
C GLU A 45 8.34 -5.89 7.80
N VAL A 46 7.79 -6.02 9.01
CA VAL A 46 6.44 -5.60 9.36
C VAL A 46 6.48 -4.16 9.84
N ILE A 47 5.82 -3.26 9.11
CA ILE A 47 5.66 -1.87 9.55
C ILE A 47 4.47 -1.74 10.52
N SER A 48 3.41 -2.54 10.31
CA SER A 48 2.30 -2.67 11.25
C SER A 48 1.53 -3.97 11.03
N SER A 49 0.85 -4.43 12.07
CA SER A 49 0.03 -5.64 12.08
C SER A 49 -1.41 -5.33 12.48
N HIS A 50 -2.37 -6.02 11.87
CA HIS A 50 -3.79 -5.87 12.13
C HIS A 50 -4.49 -7.23 12.27
N SER A 51 -5.55 -7.26 13.07
CA SER A 51 -6.50 -8.38 13.13
C SER A 51 -7.80 -7.94 12.48
N VAL A 52 -8.12 -8.54 11.34
CA VAL A 52 -9.25 -8.14 10.51
C VAL A 52 -10.35 -9.17 10.58
N GLU A 53 -11.57 -8.75 10.87
CA GLU A 53 -12.74 -9.63 10.85
C GLU A 53 -13.43 -9.61 9.47
N GLY A 54 -14.06 -10.73 9.10
CA GLY A 54 -14.83 -10.86 7.86
C GLY A 54 -14.12 -11.62 6.75
N VAL A 55 -14.79 -11.75 5.60
CA VAL A 55 -14.30 -12.49 4.42
C VAL A 55 -13.46 -11.62 3.47
N ASP A 56 -13.54 -10.30 3.63
CA ASP A 56 -12.92 -9.26 2.80
C ASP A 56 -11.56 -8.78 3.36
N ILE A 57 -10.82 -9.68 4.01
CA ILE A 57 -9.53 -9.37 4.68
C ILE A 57 -8.55 -8.69 3.72
N GLN A 58 -8.44 -9.18 2.49
CA GLN A 58 -7.54 -8.61 1.47
C GLN A 58 -7.87 -7.13 1.19
N ILE A 59 -9.15 -6.78 1.05
CA ILE A 59 -9.60 -5.41 0.76
C ILE A 59 -9.32 -4.49 1.95
N LYS A 60 -9.54 -4.99 3.17
CA LYS A 60 -9.26 -4.23 4.40
C LYS A 60 -7.76 -3.99 4.59
N CYS A 61 -6.91 -4.99 4.33
CA CYS A 61 -5.46 -4.82 4.30
C CYS A 61 -5.00 -3.80 3.27
N TYR A 62 -5.57 -3.85 2.06
CA TYR A 62 -5.34 -2.86 1.03
C TYR A 62 -5.67 -1.45 1.53
N HIS A 63 -6.82 -1.24 2.18
CA HIS A 63 -7.17 0.07 2.75
C HIS A 63 -6.24 0.52 3.88
N PHE A 64 -5.74 -0.38 4.72
CA PHE A 64 -4.73 -0.03 5.71
C PHE A 64 -3.41 0.37 5.04
N CYS A 65 -2.99 -0.34 4.00
CA CYS A 65 -1.79 0.00 3.25
C CYS A 65 -1.89 1.36 2.55
N GLN A 66 -3.04 1.68 1.95
CA GLN A 66 -3.29 3.00 1.36
C GLN A 66 -3.18 4.17 2.36
N LYS A 67 -3.50 3.92 3.63
CA LYS A 67 -3.45 4.92 4.70
C LYS A 67 -2.07 5.02 5.37
N GLU A 68 -1.21 4.03 5.18
CA GLU A 68 0.12 3.98 5.78
C GLU A 68 1.17 4.47 4.76
N PRO A 69 1.75 5.67 4.92
CA PRO A 69 2.62 6.28 3.91
C PRO A 69 3.82 5.43 3.49
N LYS A 70 4.34 4.58 4.39
CA LYS A 70 5.50 3.72 4.11
C LYS A 70 5.11 2.36 3.55
N CYS A 71 3.83 2.07 3.40
CA CYS A 71 3.37 0.79 2.93
C CYS A 71 3.53 0.67 1.42
N VAL A 72 4.26 -0.37 1.01
CA VAL A 72 4.47 -0.76 -0.39
C VAL A 72 3.85 -2.12 -0.71
N GLY A 73 3.25 -2.76 0.28
CA GLY A 73 2.72 -4.11 0.17
C GLY A 73 2.10 -4.58 1.48
N PHE A 74 1.33 -5.66 1.40
CA PHE A 74 0.77 -6.31 2.57
C PHE A 74 0.81 -7.83 2.42
N ASN A 75 1.14 -8.50 3.51
CA ASN A 75 1.02 -9.94 3.67
C ASN A 75 -0.29 -10.22 4.42
N TYR A 76 -1.14 -11.07 3.89
CA TYR A 76 -2.42 -11.41 4.53
C TYR A 76 -2.67 -12.91 4.51
N ARG A 77 -3.52 -13.38 5.43
CA ARG A 77 -4.07 -14.73 5.40
C ARG A 77 -5.57 -14.69 5.63
N ILE A 78 -6.30 -15.63 5.03
CA ILE A 78 -7.74 -15.75 5.26
C ILE A 78 -7.94 -16.61 6.51
N THR A 79 -8.66 -16.08 7.49
CA THR A 79 -8.98 -16.80 8.72
C THR A 79 -10.33 -16.36 9.25
N THR A 80 -11.04 -17.26 9.91
CA THR A 80 -12.31 -16.99 10.58
C THR A 80 -12.12 -16.58 12.05
N PHE A 81 -10.89 -16.64 12.55
CA PHE A 81 -10.55 -16.28 13.93
C PHE A 81 -10.03 -14.85 14.01
N LYS A 82 -10.28 -14.20 15.15
CA LYS A 82 -9.75 -12.86 15.46
C LYS A 82 -8.28 -12.93 15.86
N VAL A 83 -7.43 -13.29 14.90
CA VAL A 83 -5.97 -13.36 15.02
C VAL A 83 -5.33 -12.39 14.03
N GLU A 84 -4.05 -12.10 14.24
CA GLU A 84 -3.27 -11.34 13.25
C GLU A 84 -3.35 -12.05 11.90
N ASN A 85 -3.82 -11.31 10.90
CA ASN A 85 -4.06 -11.83 9.55
C ASN A 85 -3.73 -10.82 8.46
N CYS A 86 -3.10 -9.71 8.85
CA CYS A 86 -2.73 -8.61 7.99
C CYS A 86 -1.44 -7.95 8.49
N GLN A 87 -0.39 -7.95 7.68
CA GLN A 87 0.91 -7.35 8.00
C GLN A 87 1.29 -6.41 6.86
N LEU A 88 1.42 -5.12 7.15
CA LEU A 88 1.89 -4.14 6.19
C LEU A 88 3.42 -4.21 6.08
N THR A 89 3.97 -3.90 4.90
CA THR A 89 5.41 -3.93 4.68
C THR A 89 5.88 -2.80 3.77
N ASN A 90 7.15 -2.43 3.93
CA ASN A 90 7.89 -1.54 3.04
C ASN A 90 8.92 -2.32 2.17
N VAL A 91 8.86 -3.65 2.15
CA VAL A 91 9.79 -4.49 1.40
C VAL A 91 9.33 -4.63 -0.05
N THR A 92 10.22 -4.26 -0.97
CA THR A 92 9.97 -4.30 -2.42
C THR A 92 10.52 -5.56 -3.11
N LYS A 93 11.30 -6.39 -2.40
CA LYS A 93 12.00 -7.54 -2.98
C LYS A 93 11.22 -8.84 -2.81
N LYS A 94 11.14 -9.63 -3.88
CA LYS A 94 10.69 -11.02 -3.83
C LYS A 94 11.71 -11.85 -3.04
N ARG A 95 11.23 -12.68 -2.11
CA ARG A 95 12.05 -13.69 -1.43
C ARG A 95 11.66 -15.07 -1.93
N ASP A 96 12.68 -15.88 -2.20
CA ASP A 96 12.54 -17.33 -2.25
C ASP A 96 12.60 -17.85 -0.80
N THR A 97 11.46 -17.93 -0.15
CA THR A 97 11.34 -18.57 1.16
C THR A 97 10.98 -20.04 0.96
N ALA A 98 11.84 -20.97 1.39
CA ALA A 98 11.57 -22.41 1.34
C ALA A 98 10.48 -22.87 2.33
N THR A 99 10.00 -21.98 3.19
CA THR A 99 8.96 -22.26 4.20
C THR A 99 7.57 -22.03 3.64
N SER A 100 6.69 -23.01 3.80
CA SER A 100 5.26 -22.91 3.48
C SER A 100 4.47 -22.28 4.64
N GLY A 101 3.31 -21.72 4.33
CA GLY A 101 2.35 -21.18 5.29
C GLY A 101 1.03 -20.79 4.63
N ASP A 102 0.15 -20.13 5.37
CA ASP A 102 -1.18 -19.74 4.93
C ASP A 102 -1.29 -18.27 4.45
N TRP A 103 -0.14 -17.60 4.25
CA TRP A 103 -0.09 -16.18 3.90
C TRP A 103 0.23 -15.93 2.43
N ALA A 104 -0.39 -14.88 1.88
CA ALA A 104 -0.11 -14.31 0.58
C ALA A 104 0.43 -12.88 0.70
N LEU A 105 1.54 -12.62 0.03
CA LEU A 105 2.18 -11.30 -0.03
C LEU A 105 1.85 -10.62 -1.35
N LEU A 106 1.22 -9.46 -1.24
CA LEU A 106 0.93 -8.56 -2.35
C LEU A 106 1.79 -7.31 -2.24
N ARG A 107 2.27 -6.81 -3.38
CA ARG A 107 3.09 -5.60 -3.47
C ARG A 107 2.50 -4.65 -4.50
N ASP A 108 2.57 -3.36 -4.21
CA ASP A 108 2.27 -2.32 -5.17
C ASP A 108 3.23 -2.42 -6.37
N ILE A 109 2.68 -2.42 -7.58
CA ILE A 109 3.44 -2.54 -8.83
C ILE A 109 4.38 -1.34 -9.02
N GLU A 110 3.98 -0.17 -8.52
CA GLU A 110 4.72 1.09 -8.67
C GLU A 110 5.75 1.35 -7.54
N ALA A 111 5.85 0.43 -6.57
CA ALA A 111 6.74 0.58 -5.42
C ALA A 111 8.22 0.24 -5.65
#